data_AF-A0A969JJN7-F1
#
_entry.id   AF-A0A969JJN7-F1
#
_cell.length_a   1.000
_cell.length_b   1.000
_cell.length_c   1.000
_cell.angle_alpha   90.00
_cell.angle_beta   90.00
_cell.angle_gamma   90.00
#
_symmetry.space_group_name_H-M   'P 1'
#
loop_
_entity.id
_entity.type
_entity.pdbx_description
1 polymer ?
#
loop_
_entity_poly.entity_id
_entity_poly.type
_entity_poly.pdbx_seq_one_letter_code
_entity_poly.pdbx_strand_id
1 'polypeptide(L)'
;MRTTLTLDDDVAARLRQLQGFSSFKEAVNSVLRMGLEQLDCSVSTSPSPYKMQSVTLGAKIKNLDNIAEILDLAEADLHVLGRC
;
A
#
# COMPACT_ATOMS: atom_id res chain seq x y z
N MET A 1 26.57 -1.37 -25.74
CA MET A 1 27.76 -2.17 -25.39
C MET A 1 27.47 -3.65 -25.62
N ARG A 2 28.47 -4.47 -25.94
CA ARG A 2 28.34 -5.93 -26.01
C ARG A 2 28.81 -6.54 -24.70
N THR A 3 27.95 -7.30 -24.06
CA THR A 3 28.18 -7.92 -22.75
C THR A 3 27.70 -9.36 -22.79
N THR A 4 28.30 -10.21 -21.96
CA THR A 4 27.85 -11.57 -21.70
C THR A 4 27.38 -11.62 -20.26
N LEU A 5 26.15 -12.05 -20.04
CA LEU A 5 25.52 -12.14 -18.72
C LEU A 5 25.02 -13.57 -18.54
N THR A 6 25.38 -14.19 -17.42
CA THR A 6 24.80 -15.48 -17.02
C THR A 6 23.47 -15.21 -16.30
N LEU A 7 22.42 -15.93 -16.69
CA LEU A 7 21.08 -15.83 -16.11
C LEU A 7 20.66 -17.19 -15.59
N ASP A 8 19.94 -17.20 -14.47
CA ASP A 8 19.26 -18.40 -13.99
C ASP A 8 18.18 -18.84 -14.99
N ASP A 9 17.90 -20.14 -15.03
CA ASP A 9 17.00 -20.74 -16.02
C ASP A 9 15.58 -20.17 -15.95
N ASP A 10 15.09 -19.87 -14.74
CA ASP A 10 13.77 -19.29 -14.50
C ASP A 10 13.70 -17.82 -14.95
N VAL A 11 14.76 -17.04 -14.71
CA VAL A 11 14.87 -15.64 -15.16
C VAL A 11 14.93 -15.59 -16.69
N ALA A 12 15.73 -16.46 -17.31
CA ALA A 12 15.82 -16.56 -18.76
C ALA A 12 14.48 -16.95 -19.40
N ALA A 13 13.75 -17.89 -18.80
CA ALA A 13 12.42 -18.29 -19.27
C ALA A 13 11.41 -17.13 -19.20
N ARG A 14 11.38 -16.38 -18.08
CA ARG A 14 10.50 -15.22 -17.91
C ARG A 14 10.82 -14.10 -18.91
N LEU A 15 12.09 -13.81 -19.14
CA LEU A 15 12.50 -12.79 -20.11
C LEU A 15 12.11 -13.16 -21.55
N ARG A 16 12.18 -14.44 -21.91
CA ARG A 16 11.70 -14.92 -23.22
C ARG A 16 10.18 -14.80 -23.36
N GLN A 17 9.42 -15.02 -22.29
CA GLN A 17 7.96 -14.81 -22.30
C GLN A 17 7.59 -13.33 -22.45
N LEU A 18 8.35 -12.43 -21.82
CA LEU A 18 8.15 -10.98 -21.90
C LEU A 18 8.58 -10.37 -23.23
N GLN A 19 9.36 -11.10 -24.04
CA GLN A 19 9.98 -10.57 -25.24
C GLN A 19 8.95 -10.11 -26.30
N GLY A 20 7.74 -10.68 -26.35
CA GLY A 20 6.70 -10.26 -27.29
C GLY A 20 7.21 -10.15 -28.73
N PHE A 21 7.00 -9.00 -29.37
CA PHE A 21 7.53 -8.66 -30.71
C PHE A 21 8.93 -8.02 -30.70
N SER A 22 9.50 -7.79 -29.53
CA SER A 22 10.78 -7.10 -29.34
C SER A 22 11.95 -8.08 -29.44
N SER A 23 13.17 -7.57 -29.54
CA SER A 23 14.37 -8.41 -29.42
C SER A 23 14.62 -8.82 -27.95
N PHE A 24 15.26 -9.97 -27.72
CA PHE A 24 15.62 -10.44 -26.37
C PHE A 24 16.47 -9.40 -25.63
N LYS A 25 17.34 -8.69 -26.36
CA LYS A 25 18.15 -7.59 -25.83
C LYS A 25 17.28 -6.43 -25.31
N GLU A 26 16.20 -6.07 -26.00
CA GLU A 26 15.31 -5.00 -25.56
C GLU A 26 14.50 -5.41 -24.33
N ALA A 27 14.03 -6.66 -24.30
CA ALA A 27 13.37 -7.22 -23.12
C ALA A 27 14.30 -7.21 -21.89
N VAL A 28 15.54 -7.67 -22.04
CA VAL A 28 16.56 -7.64 -20.97
C VAL A 28 16.83 -6.21 -20.49
N ASN A 29 17.10 -5.29 -21.42
CA ASN A 29 17.45 -3.93 -21.05
C ASN A 29 16.29 -3.16 -20.42
N SER A 30 15.06 -3.38 -20.87
CA SER A 30 13.87 -2.72 -20.29
C SER A 30 13.62 -3.20 -18.87
N VAL A 31 13.67 -4.51 -18.63
CA VAL A 31 13.52 -5.10 -17.29
C VAL A 31 14.61 -4.62 -16.35
N LEU A 32 15.87 -4.63 -16.80
CA LEU A 32 16.99 -4.15 -15.97
C LEU A 32 16.87 -2.67 -15.62
N ARG A 33 16.43 -1.81 -16.54
CA ARG A 33 16.21 -0.38 -16.25
C ARG A 33 15.13 -0.18 -15.19
N MET A 34 13.98 -0.81 -15.36
CA MET A 34 12.89 -0.73 -14.37
C MET A 34 13.33 -1.26 -13.00
N GLY A 35 14.09 -2.36 -12.97
CA GLY A 35 14.63 -2.92 -11.74
C GLY A 35 15.62 -1.97 -11.04
N LEU A 36 16.53 -1.35 -11.79
CA LEU A 36 17.49 -0.40 -11.24
C LEU A 36 16.79 0.87 -10.73
N GLU A 37 15.84 1.44 -11.48
CA GLU A 37 15.05 2.60 -11.04
C GLU A 37 14.28 2.30 -9.75
N GLN A 38 13.69 1.11 -9.64
CA GLN A 38 12.97 0.71 -8.44
C GLN A 38 13.90 0.54 -7.24
N LEU A 39 15.10 -0.01 -7.45
CA LEU A 39 16.12 -0.11 -6.42
C LEU A 39 16.58 1.28 -5.96
N ASP A 40 16.87 2.18 -6.90
CA ASP A 40 17.28 3.56 -6.62
C ASP A 40 16.20 4.33 -5.84
N CYS A 41 14.93 4.17 -6.20
CA CYS A 41 13.80 4.75 -5.47
C CYS A 41 13.59 4.11 -4.08
N SER A 42 13.76 2.79 -3.96
CA SER A 42 13.54 2.07 -2.70
C SER A 42 14.55 2.44 -1.62
N VAL A 43 15.78 2.79 -2.00
CA VAL A 43 16.81 3.30 -1.08
C VAL A 43 16.39 4.64 -0.45
N SER A 44 15.52 5.41 -1.12
CA SER A 44 15.02 6.69 -0.60
C SER A 44 13.83 6.55 0.36
N THR A 45 13.06 5.47 0.25
CA THR A 45 11.86 5.26 1.06
C THR A 45 12.12 4.28 2.19
N SER A 46 12.76 4.75 3.26
CA SER A 46 12.51 4.14 4.58
C SER A 46 10.99 4.14 4.77
N PRO A 47 10.34 2.98 5.04
CA PRO A 47 8.90 2.95 5.24
C PRO A 47 8.58 3.90 6.38
N SER A 48 7.84 4.97 6.09
CA SER A 48 7.35 5.89 7.11
C SER A 48 6.71 5.04 8.21
N PRO A 49 7.07 5.24 9.49
CA PRO A 49 6.41 4.51 10.56
C PRO A 49 4.91 4.72 10.46
N TYR A 50 4.14 3.64 10.70
CA TYR A 50 2.69 3.70 10.72
C TYR A 50 2.24 4.76 11.72
N LYS A 51 1.52 5.79 11.25
CA LYS A 51 0.98 6.85 12.11
C LYS A 51 -0.48 6.54 12.42
N MET A 52 -0.79 6.33 13.69
CA MET A 52 -2.18 6.25 14.14
C MET A 52 -2.86 7.60 13.95
N GLN A 53 -4.01 7.60 13.28
CA GLN A 53 -4.84 8.79 13.14
C GLN A 53 -5.79 8.86 14.34
N SER A 54 -5.63 9.86 15.19
CA SER A 54 -6.54 10.09 16.30
C SER A 54 -7.88 10.58 15.77
N VAL A 55 -8.97 9.94 16.19
CA VAL A 55 -10.34 10.38 15.94
C VAL A 55 -10.96 10.89 17.24
N THR A 56 -11.77 11.94 17.14
CA THR A 56 -12.54 12.43 18.28
C THR A 56 -13.76 11.55 18.48
N LEU A 57 -13.78 10.75 19.55
CA LEU A 57 -14.85 9.80 19.87
C LEU A 57 -16.01 10.42 20.66
N GLY A 58 -16.04 11.74 20.83
CA GLY A 58 -17.08 12.43 21.59
C GLY A 58 -17.00 12.18 23.10
N ALA A 59 -18.15 12.19 23.77
CA ALA A 59 -18.24 12.13 25.22
C ALA A 59 -17.82 10.75 25.79
N LYS A 60 -17.10 10.77 26.91
CA LYS A 60 -16.71 9.54 27.61
C LYS A 60 -17.90 8.96 28.38
N ILE A 61 -18.31 7.76 28.02
CA ILE A 61 -19.31 6.98 28.76
C ILE A 61 -18.68 6.47 30.07
N LYS A 62 -19.36 6.67 31.21
CA LYS A 62 -18.84 6.30 32.54
C LYS A 62 -18.90 4.80 32.81
N ASN A 63 -19.93 4.12 32.30
CA ASN A 63 -20.13 2.68 32.46
C ASN A 63 -20.70 2.09 31.16
N LEU A 64 -19.96 1.19 30.52
CA LEU A 64 -20.34 0.57 29.26
C LEU A 64 -21.38 -0.57 29.44
N ASP A 65 -21.51 -1.09 30.66
CA ASP A 65 -22.45 -2.18 30.96
C ASP A 65 -23.85 -1.66 31.27
N ASN A 66 -24.01 -0.35 31.48
CA ASN A 66 -25.32 0.27 31.61
C ASN A 66 -25.90 0.60 30.24
N ILE A 67 -26.48 -0.41 29.60
CA ILE A 67 -27.05 -0.31 28.24
C ILE A 67 -28.12 0.80 28.14
N ALA A 68 -28.92 1.00 29.20
CA ALA A 68 -29.97 2.02 29.19
C ALA A 68 -29.40 3.45 29.04
N GLU A 69 -28.39 3.80 29.84
CA GLU A 69 -27.73 5.12 29.74
C GLU A 69 -27.04 5.34 28.40
N ILE A 70 -26.52 4.28 27.78
CA ILE A 70 -25.84 4.35 26.48
C ILE A 70 -26.83 4.63 25.36
N LEU A 71 -27.99 3.97 25.41
CA LEU A 71 -29.06 4.20 24.43
C LEU A 71 -29.59 5.62 24.54
N ASP A 72 -29.86 6.11 25.76
CA ASP A 72 -30.32 7.49 25.98
C ASP A 72 -29.31 8.52 25.43
N LEU A 73 -28.00 8.29 25.63
CA LEU A 73 -26.96 9.18 25.12
C LEU A 73 -26.86 9.14 23.58
N ALA A 74 -26.94 7.96 22.97
CA ALA A 74 -26.88 7.80 21.53
C ALA A 74 -28.11 8.43 20.83
N GLU A 75 -29.30 8.27 21.41
CA GLU A 75 -30.53 8.86 20.90
C GLU A 75 -30.52 10.39 21.01
N ALA A 76 -29.96 10.93 22.10
CA ALA A 76 -29.77 12.37 22.25
C ALA A 76 -28.84 12.96 21.18
N ASP A 77 -27.71 12.30 20.88
CA ASP A 77 -26.76 12.74 19.85
C ASP A 77 -27.37 12.70 18.43
N LEU A 78 -28.17 11.67 18.13
CA LEU A 78 -28.90 11.57 16.85
C LEU A 78 -29.94 12.69 16.70
N HIS A 79 -30.59 13.12 17.78
CA HIS A 79 -31.54 14.24 17.76
C HIS A 79 -30.87 15.60 17.53
N VAL A 80 -29.60 15.76 17.94
CA VAL A 80 -28.81 16.98 17.68
C VAL A 80 -28.37 17.04 16.22
N LEU A 81 -28.03 15.90 15.61
CA LEU A 81 -27.62 15.82 14.19
C LEU A 81 -28.79 15.88 13.20
N GLY A 82 -30.03 15.67 13.65
CA GLY A 82 -31.25 15.79 12.85
C GLY A 82 -31.85 17.21 12.78
N ARG A 83 -31.19 18.23 13.37
CA ARG A 83 -31.54 19.65 13.21
C ARG A 83 -30.52 20.34 12.31
N CYS A 84 -30.51 19.95 11.04
CA CYS A 84 -29.93 20.71 9.92
C CYS A 84 -30.97 20.75 8.79
#